data_AF-A0A1V5JZT6-F1
#
_entry.id   AF-A0A1V5JZT6-F1
#
_cell.length_a   1.000
_cell.length_b   1.000
_cell.length_c   1.000
_cell.angle_alpha   90.00
_cell.angle_beta   90.00
_cell.angle_gamma   90.00
#
_symmetry.space_group_name_H-M   'P 1'
#
loop_
_entity.id
_entity.type
_entity.pdbx_description
1 polymer ?
#
loop_
_entity_poly.entity_id
_entity_poly.type
_entity_poly.pdbx_seq_one_letter_code
_entity_poly.pdbx_strand_id
1 'polypeptide(L)'
;MNTASHFVGMGGAITLSLIAFSIVFLVLIALMGIIYANRYLAEQVDRRNREKAASKAPSGDGSGGRMAAAVALPDDGDLVAAITGALAMSLGRPVVVTGIRPVRQSGSLWKALARSQNIEGLD
;
A
#
# COMPACT_ATOMS: atom_id res chain seq x y z
N MET A 1 -38.80 -17.61 28.99
CA MET A 1 -39.17 -18.40 27.79
C MET A 1 -37.88 -18.89 27.14
N ASN A 2 -37.68 -20.20 27.11
CA ASN A 2 -36.41 -20.81 26.72
C ASN A 2 -36.35 -20.95 25.20
N THR A 3 -35.60 -20.08 24.51
CA THR A 3 -35.47 -20.10 23.04
C THR A 3 -34.74 -21.35 22.53
N ALA A 4 -33.98 -22.03 23.40
CA ALA A 4 -33.23 -23.24 23.08
C ALA A 4 -34.12 -24.41 22.64
N SER A 5 -35.35 -24.55 23.14
CA SER A 5 -36.26 -25.64 22.75
C SER A 5 -36.79 -25.54 21.33
N HIS A 6 -36.67 -24.39 20.67
CA HIS A 6 -37.11 -24.21 19.27
C HIS A 6 -36.07 -24.69 18.24
N PHE A 7 -34.83 -24.95 18.66
CA PHE A 7 -33.74 -25.36 17.77
C PHE A 7 -33.33 -26.83 17.95
N VAL A 8 -33.97 -27.57 18.85
CA VAL A 8 -33.68 -28.99 19.10
C VAL A 8 -34.66 -29.84 18.29
N GLY A 9 -34.15 -30.45 17.21
CA GLY A 9 -34.90 -31.30 16.28
C GLY A 9 -34.56 -31.03 14.82
N MET A 10 -35.09 -31.86 13.91
CA MET A 10 -34.82 -31.76 12.46
C MET A 10 -35.14 -30.38 11.87
N GLY A 11 -36.21 -29.73 12.35
CA GLY A 11 -36.58 -28.37 11.92
C GLY A 11 -35.56 -27.30 12.34
N GLY A 12 -34.99 -27.41 13.54
CA GLY A 12 -33.97 -26.48 14.05
C GLY A 12 -32.66 -26.55 13.27
N ALA A 13 -32.25 -27.76 12.87
CA ALA A 13 -31.05 -27.96 12.05
C ALA A 13 -31.17 -27.31 10.65
N ILE A 14 -32.37 -27.39 10.04
CA ILE A 14 -32.64 -26.76 8.74
C ILE A 14 -32.59 -25.24 8.86
N THR A 15 -33.22 -24.66 9.89
CA THR A 15 -33.18 -23.22 10.13
C THR A 15 -31.76 -22.73 10.41
N LEU A 16 -30.99 -23.46 11.22
CA LEU A 16 -29.59 -23.13 11.51
C LEU A 16 -28.73 -23.17 10.25
N SER A 17 -28.92 -24.19 9.40
CA SER A 17 -28.20 -24.34 8.12
C SER A 17 -28.50 -23.19 7.15
N LEU A 18 -29.78 -22.81 7.00
CA LEU A 18 -30.19 -21.67 6.17
C LEU A 18 -29.59 -20.34 6.65
N ILE A 19 -29.61 -20.10 7.96
CA ILE A 19 -29.03 -18.89 8.56
C ILE A 19 -27.51 -18.88 8.35
N ALA A 20 -26.83 -19.99 8.63
CA ALA A 20 -25.39 -20.11 8.45
C ALA A 20 -24.98 -19.89 6.99
N PHE A 21 -25.69 -20.49 6.02
CA PHE A 21 -25.42 -20.33 4.61
C PHE A 21 -25.64 -18.89 4.11
N SER A 22 -26.65 -18.19 4.67
CA SER A 22 -26.87 -16.77 4.40
C SER A 22 -25.71 -15.89 4.88
N ILE A 23 -25.18 -16.16 6.09
CA ILE A 23 -24.04 -15.42 6.63
C ILE A 23 -22.80 -15.62 5.75
N VAL A 24 -22.55 -16.83 5.25
CA VAL A 24 -21.42 -17.10 4.34
C VAL A 24 -21.48 -16.21 3.10
N PHE A 25 -22.65 -16.05 2.47
CA PHE A 25 -22.79 -15.14 1.34
C PHE A 25 -22.57 -13.68 1.72
N LEU A 26 -23.09 -13.22 2.86
CA LEU A 26 -22.82 -11.87 3.36
C LEU A 26 -21.32 -11.63 3.54
N VAL A 27 -20.59 -12.61 4.06
CA VAL A 27 -19.14 -12.55 4.23
C VAL A 27 -18.43 -12.48 2.88
N LEU A 28 -18.82 -13.31 1.90
CA LEU A 28 -18.22 -13.29 0.56
C LEU A 28 -18.45 -11.95 -0.14
N ILE A 29 -19.66 -11.38 -0.04
CA ILE A 29 -20.00 -10.06 -0.58
C ILE A 29 -19.20 -8.97 0.15
N ALA A 30 -19.08 -9.05 1.48
CA ALA A 30 -18.32 -8.08 2.27
C ALA A 30 -16.84 -8.10 1.93
N LEU A 31 -16.22 -9.29 1.81
CA LEU A 31 -14.82 -9.43 1.41
C LEU A 31 -14.58 -8.92 -0.01
N MET A 32 -15.47 -9.25 -0.96
CA MET A 32 -15.43 -8.71 -2.31
C MET A 32 -15.56 -7.19 -2.30
N GLY A 33 -16.48 -6.66 -1.48
CA GLY A 33 -16.71 -5.24 -1.28
C GLY A 33 -15.50 -4.52 -0.71
N ILE A 34 -14.78 -5.10 0.26
CA ILE A 34 -13.57 -4.52 0.84
C ILE A 34 -12.46 -4.39 -0.21
N ILE A 35 -12.25 -5.44 -1.01
CA ILE A 35 -11.25 -5.41 -2.10
C ILE A 35 -11.60 -4.30 -3.10
N TYR A 36 -12.88 -4.21 -3.49
CA TYR A 36 -13.33 -3.21 -4.45
C TYR A 36 -13.27 -1.78 -3.87
N ALA A 37 -13.63 -1.61 -2.60
CA ALA A 37 -13.58 -0.35 -1.89
C ALA A 37 -12.14 0.16 -1.76
N ASN A 38 -11.19 -0.71 -1.41
CA ASN A 38 -9.78 -0.34 -1.34
C ASN A 38 -9.21 0.06 -2.70
N ARG A 39 -9.57 -0.65 -3.77
CA ARG A 39 -9.18 -0.27 -5.13
C ARG A 39 -9.75 1.10 -5.52
N TYR A 40 -11.03 1.34 -5.25
CA TYR A 40 -11.68 2.60 -5.56
C TYR A 40 -11.13 3.78 -4.74
N LEU A 41 -10.83 3.54 -3.46
CA LEU A 41 -10.17 4.52 -2.58
C LEU A 41 -8.74 4.82 -3.06
N ALA A 42 -7.98 3.82 -3.48
CA ALA A 42 -6.64 4.02 -4.04
C ALA A 42 -6.69 4.91 -5.29
N GLU A 43 -7.60 4.62 -6.23
CA GLU A 43 -7.80 5.43 -7.44
C GLU A 43 -8.24 6.87 -7.11
N GLN A 44 -9.07 7.07 -6.08
CA GLN A 44 -9.49 8.40 -5.64
C GLN A 44 -8.39 9.18 -4.92
N VAL A 45 -7.61 8.52 -4.07
CA VAL A 45 -6.49 9.15 -3.36
C VAL A 45 -5.42 9.56 -4.35
N ASP A 46 -5.13 8.72 -5.34
CA ASP A 46 -4.20 9.03 -6.41
C ASP A 46 -4.65 10.25 -7.24
N ARG A 47 -5.94 10.30 -7.63
CA ARG A 47 -6.51 11.48 -8.31
C ARG A 47 -6.43 12.76 -7.48
N ARG A 48 -6.79 12.69 -6.18
CA ARG A 48 -6.72 13.85 -5.28
C ARG A 48 -5.28 14.32 -5.04
N ASN A 49 -4.32 13.40 -4.97
CA ASN A 49 -2.91 13.76 -4.87
C ASN A 49 -2.43 14.44 -6.16
N ARG A 50 -2.85 13.95 -7.33
CA ARG A 50 -2.52 14.57 -8.63
C ARG A 50 -3.08 15.98 -8.78
N GLU A 51 -4.31 16.22 -8.33
CA GLU A 51 -4.95 17.54 -8.31
C GLU A 51 -4.25 18.51 -7.33
N LYS A 52 -3.81 18.02 -6.17
CA LYS A 52 -3.01 18.80 -5.21
C LYS A 52 -1.60 19.11 -5.70
N ALA A 53 -0.99 18.22 -6.48
CA ALA A 53 0.31 18.46 -7.10
C ALA A 53 0.23 19.52 -8.22
N ALA A 54 -0.85 19.52 -9.00
CA ALA A 54 -1.09 20.51 -10.06
C ALA A 54 -1.33 21.94 -9.54
N SER A 55 -1.78 22.08 -8.28
CA SER A 55 -2.07 23.38 -7.65
C SER A 55 -0.92 23.96 -6.82
N LYS A 56 0.23 23.28 -6.75
CA LYS A 56 1.40 23.69 -5.95
C LYS A 56 2.67 23.88 -6.77
N ALA A 57 2.56 24.28 -8.04
CA ALA A 57 3.71 24.69 -8.84
C ALA A 57 4.33 25.97 -8.24
N PRO A 58 5.56 25.93 -7.70
CA PRO A 58 6.27 27.14 -7.33
C PRO A 58 7.00 27.65 -8.57
N SER A 59 6.59 28.82 -9.05
CA SER A 59 7.39 29.63 -9.96
C SER A 59 8.62 30.10 -9.17
N GLY A 60 9.73 29.39 -9.32
CA GLY A 60 11.01 29.71 -8.69
C GLY A 60 12.10 29.85 -9.74
N ASP A 61 12.21 31.05 -10.30
CA ASP A 61 13.34 31.50 -11.08
C ASP A 61 14.54 31.69 -10.13
N GLY A 62 15.72 31.15 -10.46
CA GLY A 62 16.87 31.17 -9.53
C GLY A 62 18.10 30.44 -10.06
N SER A 63 19.02 31.22 -10.64
CA SER A 63 20.26 30.83 -11.31
C SER A 63 21.29 30.07 -10.47
N GLY A 64 22.07 29.22 -11.14
CA GLY A 64 23.53 29.18 -10.95
C GLY A 64 24.12 28.08 -10.06
N GLY A 65 24.44 26.94 -10.66
CA GLY A 65 25.37 25.96 -10.08
C GLY A 65 25.41 24.68 -10.91
N ARG A 66 26.54 24.38 -11.55
CA ARG A 66 26.72 23.14 -12.34
C ARG A 66 26.66 21.94 -11.40
N MET A 67 25.47 21.38 -11.25
CA MET A 67 25.25 20.10 -10.59
C MET A 67 25.39 19.01 -11.65
N ALA A 68 26.20 17.99 -11.37
CA ALA A 68 26.31 16.80 -12.20
C ALA A 68 24.89 16.30 -12.50
N ALA A 69 24.61 16.04 -13.78
CA ALA A 69 23.29 15.67 -14.26
C ALA A 69 22.74 14.51 -13.42
N ALA A 70 21.88 14.85 -12.47
CA ALA A 70 20.95 13.91 -11.90
C ALA A 70 20.15 13.40 -13.10
N VAL A 71 20.23 12.09 -13.36
CA VAL A 71 19.30 11.44 -14.26
C VAL A 71 17.94 11.67 -13.61
N ALA A 72 17.21 12.67 -14.10
CA ALA A 72 15.84 12.89 -13.72
C ALA A 72 15.07 11.71 -14.31
N LEU A 73 14.96 10.63 -13.54
CA LEU A 73 13.92 9.67 -13.81
C LEU A 73 12.60 10.39 -13.52
N PRO A 74 11.66 10.41 -14.48
CA PRO A 74 10.31 10.87 -14.17
C PRO A 74 9.80 9.95 -13.04
N ASP A 75 9.23 10.53 -12.00
CA ASP A 75 8.63 9.87 -10.81
C ASP A 75 9.49 9.58 -9.56
N ASP A 76 10.75 10.02 -9.47
CA ASP A 76 11.54 9.78 -8.24
C ASP A 76 11.06 10.58 -7.01
N GLY A 77 10.32 11.67 -7.21
CA GLY A 77 9.87 12.57 -6.13
C GLY A 77 8.98 11.87 -5.09
N ASP A 78 8.06 11.02 -5.54
CA ASP A 78 7.17 10.25 -4.68
C ASP A 78 7.93 9.17 -3.90
N LEU A 79 8.93 8.55 -4.54
CA LEU A 79 9.86 7.64 -3.90
C LEU A 79 10.69 8.35 -2.82
N VAL A 80 11.21 9.55 -3.11
CA VAL A 80 11.93 10.36 -2.12
C VAL A 80 11.03 10.68 -0.94
N ALA A 81 9.79 11.11 -1.18
CA ALA A 81 8.84 11.46 -0.12
C ALA A 81 8.49 10.24 0.74
N ALA A 82 8.26 9.08 0.14
CA ALA A 82 8.00 7.83 0.84
C ALA A 82 9.18 7.41 1.72
N ILE A 83 10.41 7.44 1.18
CA ILE A 83 11.63 7.13 1.93
C ILE A 83 11.83 8.12 3.08
N THR A 84 11.61 9.42 2.83
CA THR A 84 11.72 10.46 3.86
C THR A 84 10.70 10.27 4.98
N GLY A 85 9.44 9.94 4.64
CA GLY A 85 8.39 9.64 5.61
C GLY A 85 8.69 8.42 6.45
N ALA A 86 9.16 7.33 5.83
CA ALA A 86 9.57 6.12 6.54
C ALA A 86 10.74 6.39 7.51
N LEU A 87 11.73 7.20 7.10
CA LEU A 87 12.83 7.63 7.96
C LEU A 87 12.34 8.49 9.13
N ALA A 88 11.46 9.47 8.86
CA ALA A 88 10.92 10.34 9.90
C ALA A 88 10.13 9.54 10.95
N MET A 89 9.40 8.50 10.53
CA MET A 89 8.68 7.60 11.43
C MET A 89 9.62 6.70 12.24
N SER A 90 10.64 6.12 11.59
CA SER A 90 11.62 5.24 12.25
C SER A 90 12.47 5.97 13.29
N LEU A 91 12.86 7.21 12.99
CA LEU A 91 13.71 8.03 13.85
C LEU A 91 12.92 8.88 14.85
N GLY A 92 11.59 8.95 14.72
CA GLY A 92 10.70 9.78 15.55
C GLY A 92 10.98 11.28 15.46
N ARG A 93 11.66 11.73 14.42
CA ARG A 93 12.13 13.12 14.23
C ARG A 93 11.99 13.52 12.76
N PRO A 94 11.76 14.80 12.45
CA PRO A 94 11.73 15.26 11.06
C PRO A 94 13.12 15.11 10.43
N VAL A 95 13.16 14.51 9.23
CA VAL A 95 14.38 14.26 8.45
C VAL A 95 14.25 14.92 7.08
N VAL A 96 15.34 15.49 6.56
CA VAL A 96 15.40 16.08 5.22
C VAL A 96 16.43 15.33 4.39
N VAL A 97 16.02 14.86 3.21
CA VAL A 97 16.92 14.21 2.24
C VAL A 97 17.68 15.28 1.48
N THR A 98 19.01 15.33 1.66
CA THR A 98 19.90 16.33 1.05
C THR A 98 20.45 15.91 -0.31
N GLY A 99 20.42 14.61 -0.64
CA GLY A 99 20.86 14.14 -1.93
C GLY A 99 20.70 12.63 -2.08
N ILE A 100 20.34 12.21 -3.29
CA ILE A 100 20.25 10.81 -3.68
C ILE A 100 21.38 10.56 -4.67
N ARG A 101 22.19 9.54 -4.40
CA ARG A 101 23.20 9.08 -5.35
C ARG A 101 22.88 7.65 -5.75
N PRO A 102 22.82 7.33 -7.05
CA PRO A 102 22.70 5.95 -7.48
C PRO A 102 23.97 5.21 -7.03
N VAL A 103 23.79 4.18 -6.22
CA VAL A 103 24.86 3.22 -5.96
C VAL A 103 25.03 2.45 -7.27
N ARG A 104 26.16 2.67 -7.95
CA ARG A 104 26.55 1.86 -9.12
C ARG A 104 26.90 0.45 -8.65
N GLN A 105 25.88 -0.34 -8.37
CA GLN A 105 26.04 -1.75 -8.05
C GLN A 105 25.77 -2.54 -9.33
N SER A 106 26.79 -3.27 -9.80
CA SER A 106 26.64 -4.19 -10.92
C SER A 106 25.90 -5.43 -10.41
N GLY A 107 24.61 -5.54 -10.76
CA GLY A 107 23.76 -6.69 -10.41
C GLY A 107 22.37 -6.27 -9.88
N SER A 108 21.40 -7.17 -9.92
CA SER A 108 20.08 -6.88 -9.35
C SER A 108 20.16 -6.89 -7.82
N LEU A 109 19.79 -5.78 -7.20
CA LEU A 109 19.70 -5.64 -5.73
C LEU A 109 18.80 -6.71 -5.12
N TRP A 110 17.76 -7.11 -5.86
CA TRP A 110 16.87 -8.22 -5.51
C TRP A 110 17.57 -9.57 -5.42
N LYS A 111 18.51 -9.89 -6.32
CA LYS A 111 19.33 -11.11 -6.19
C LYS A 111 20.36 -11.01 -5.07
N ALA A 112 20.85 -9.81 -4.76
CA ALA A 112 21.74 -9.62 -3.61
C ALA A 112 20.98 -9.83 -2.28
N LEU A 113 19.76 -9.30 -2.18
CA LEU A 113 18.89 -9.50 -1.03
C LEU A 113 18.40 -10.94 -0.90
N ALA A 114 18.03 -11.58 -2.01
CA ALA A 114 17.61 -12.99 -2.02
C ALA A 114 18.71 -13.93 -1.48
N ARG A 115 19.96 -13.69 -1.87
CA ARG A 115 21.12 -14.38 -1.30
C ARG A 115 21.32 -14.09 0.18
N SER A 116 21.19 -12.83 0.60
CA SER A 116 21.34 -12.47 2.03
C SER A 116 20.25 -13.05 2.92
N GLN A 117 19.07 -13.33 2.36
CA GLN A 117 17.93 -13.90 3.06
C GLN A 117 17.80 -15.42 2.84
N ASN A 118 18.75 -16.04 2.14
CA ASN A 118 18.78 -17.49 1.85
C ASN A 118 17.44 -18.01 1.27
N ILE A 119 16.79 -17.21 0.43
CA ILE A 119 15.51 -17.55 -0.22
C ILE A 119 15.68 -18.12 -1.63
N GLU A 120 16.92 -18.31 -2.09
CA GLU A 120 17.21 -19.00 -3.35
C GLU A 120 17.09 -20.52 -3.09
N GLY A 121 16.04 -21.17 -3.61
CA GLY A 121 15.85 -22.63 -3.51
C GLY A 121 14.43 -23.14 -3.20
N LEU A 122 13.43 -22.27 -3.12
CA LEU A 122 12.01 -22.65 -3.06
C LEU A 122 11.41 -22.69 -4.48
N ASP A 123 11.94 -23.59 -5.31
CA ASP A 123 11.28 -24.03 -6.54
C ASP A 123 10.72 -25.45 -6.33
#